data_AF-A0A7S0G9K2-F1
#
_entry.id   AF-A0A7S0G9K2-F1
#
_cell.length_a   1.000
_cell.length_b   1.000
_cell.length_c   1.000
_cell.angle_alpha   90.00
_cell.angle_beta   90.00
_cell.angle_gamma   90.00
#
_symmetry.space_group_name_H-M   'P 1'
#
loop_
_entity.id
_entity.type
_entity.pdbx_description
1 polymer ?
#
loop_
_entity_poly.entity_id
_entity_poly.type
_entity_poly.pdbx_seq_one_letter_code
_entity_poly.pdbx_strand_id
1 'polypeptide(L)'
;LGVGSVHEEFPIRSGKNCVWDKQEVHSDDACAELLLCPVDAVKFFEQARPESVSNEDWMKHQFALRSIVAELCCTADGSTLLETLLPLMDSIDILPQQTKKKKQQQRKAKIKTSSPTN
;
A
#
# COMPACT_ATOMS: atom_id res chain seq x y z
N LEU A 1 1.95 26.50 2.24
CA LEU A 1 2.91 25.91 1.28
C LEU A 1 2.83 26.78 0.03
N GLY A 2 3.95 27.29 -0.48
CA GLY A 2 3.94 28.28 -1.57
C GLY A 2 3.41 27.67 -2.87
N VAL A 3 2.57 28.43 -3.57
CA VAL A 3 2.04 28.10 -4.90
C VAL A 3 3.21 28.13 -5.90
N GLY A 4 3.91 27.01 -6.03
CA GLY A 4 5.07 26.87 -6.93
C GLY A 4 4.64 26.17 -8.20
N SER A 5 5.03 26.70 -9.36
CA SER A 5 5.00 25.92 -10.60
C SER A 5 6.25 25.04 -10.69
N VAL A 6 6.07 23.83 -11.21
CA VAL A 6 7.16 22.90 -11.52
C VAL A 6 7.16 22.59 -13.01
N HIS A 7 8.31 22.27 -13.58
CA HIS A 7 8.39 21.80 -14.95
C HIS A 7 8.41 20.27 -14.95
N GLU A 8 7.39 19.66 -15.56
CA GLU A 8 7.28 18.21 -15.70
C GLU A 8 7.31 17.79 -17.17
N GLU A 9 7.79 16.58 -17.44
CA GLU A 9 7.84 16.00 -18.78
C GLU A 9 6.72 14.97 -18.94
N PHE A 10 5.82 15.20 -19.89
CA PHE A 10 4.71 14.30 -20.18
C PHE A 10 4.85 13.67 -21.57
N PRO A 11 4.51 12.37 -21.72
CA PRO A 11 4.51 11.73 -23.02
C PRO A 11 3.27 12.16 -23.84
N ILE A 12 3.49 12.84 -24.96
CA ILE A 12 2.46 13.19 -25.93
C ILE A 12 2.54 12.25 -27.12
N ARG A 13 1.42 11.61 -27.43
CA ARG A 13 1.28 10.81 -28.66
C ARG A 13 1.04 11.73 -29.86
N SER A 14 1.97 11.70 -30.81
CA SER A 14 1.81 12.35 -32.12
C SER A 14 1.85 11.28 -33.21
N GLY A 15 0.66 10.85 -33.63
CA GLY A 15 0.50 9.72 -34.55
C GLY A 15 1.04 8.40 -33.98
N LYS A 16 2.05 7.82 -34.63
CA LYS A 16 2.72 6.59 -34.18
C LYS A 16 3.92 6.84 -33.25
N ASN A 17 4.30 8.10 -33.03
CA ASN A 17 5.46 8.47 -32.23
C ASN A 17 5.03 8.94 -30.83
N CYS A 18 5.91 8.74 -29.85
CA CYS A 18 5.81 9.31 -28.51
C CYS A 18 6.89 10.38 -28.37
N VAL A 19 6.50 11.62 -28.08
CA VAL A 19 7.42 12.74 -27.83
C VAL A 19 7.22 13.18 -26.38
N TRP A 20 8.30 13.49 -25.68
CA TRP A 20 8.23 14.02 -24.33
C TRP A 20 8.17 15.55 -24.41
N ASP A 21 7.12 16.12 -23.87
CA ASP A 21 6.89 17.56 -23.86
C ASP A 21 7.05 18.12 -22.45
N LYS A 22 7.77 19.23 -22.33
CA LYS A 22 8.01 19.92 -21.07
C LYS A 22 6.89 20.92 -20.84
N GLN A 23 6.13 20.72 -19.77
CA GLN A 23 5.02 21.59 -19.41
C GLN A 23 5.26 22.19 -18.04
N GLU A 24 4.90 23.47 -17.91
CA GLU A 24 4.79 24.11 -16.61
C GLU A 24 3.47 23.66 -15.97
N VAL A 25 3.59 22.99 -14.82
CA VAL A 25 2.46 22.48 -14.05
C VAL A 25 2.29 23.37 -12.83
N HIS A 26 1.09 23.92 -12.69
CA HIS A 26 0.69 24.66 -11.52
C HIS A 26 0.04 23.72 -10.53
N SER A 27 0.32 23.90 -9.24
CA SER A 27 -0.48 23.28 -8.19
C SER A 27 -1.90 23.82 -8.28
N ASP A 28 -2.87 22.94 -8.51
CA ASP A 28 -4.27 23.26 -8.26
C ASP A 28 -4.61 22.87 -6.81
N ASP A 29 -5.04 23.85 -6.01
CA ASP A 29 -5.37 23.61 -4.60
C ASP A 29 -6.67 22.77 -4.43
N ALA A 30 -7.17 22.16 -5.50
CA ALA A 30 -8.44 21.44 -5.56
C ALA A 30 -8.53 20.30 -4.53
N CYS A 31 -7.39 19.68 -4.22
CA CYS A 31 -7.30 18.56 -3.27
C CYS A 31 -6.53 18.92 -1.99
N ALA A 32 -6.20 20.19 -1.77
CA ALA A 32 -5.39 20.60 -0.61
C ALA A 32 -6.04 20.22 0.74
N GLU A 33 -7.37 20.24 0.80
CA GLU A 33 -8.15 19.88 1.99
C GLU A 33 -7.97 18.40 2.40
N LEU A 34 -7.64 17.52 1.45
CA LEU A 34 -7.44 16.09 1.73
C LEU A 34 -6.23 15.84 2.63
N LEU A 35 -5.26 16.77 2.68
CA LEU A 35 -4.10 16.67 3.58
C LEU A 35 -4.46 16.86 5.06
N LEU A 36 -5.64 17.41 5.37
CA LEU A 36 -6.08 17.68 6.74
C LEU A 36 -6.79 16.48 7.38
N CYS A 37 -7.30 15.55 6.56
CA CYS A 37 -8.04 14.38 7.02
C CYS A 37 -7.59 13.13 6.23
N PRO A 38 -6.62 12.36 6.77
CA PRO A 38 -6.11 11.15 6.12
C PRO A 38 -7.20 10.13 5.78
N VAL A 39 -8.24 10.03 6.60
CA VAL A 39 -9.37 9.11 6.39
C VAL A 39 -10.17 9.49 5.14
N ASP A 40 -10.42 10.79 4.94
CA ASP A 40 -11.18 11.26 3.79
C ASP A 40 -10.35 11.22 2.51
N ALA A 41 -9.03 11.45 2.61
CA ALA A 41 -8.10 11.21 1.52
C ALA A 41 -8.11 9.74 1.05
N VAL A 42 -8.08 8.77 1.99
CA VAL A 42 -8.18 7.35 1.63
C VAL A 42 -9.49 7.06 0.91
N LYS A 43 -10.63 7.54 1.43
CA LYS A 43 -11.94 7.33 0.78
C LYS A 43 -12.01 7.95 -0.62
N PHE A 44 -11.42 9.12 -0.80
CA PHE A 44 -11.41 9.82 -2.09
C PHE A 44 -10.66 9.02 -3.17
N PHE A 45 -9.54 8.40 -2.81
CA PHE A 45 -8.72 7.61 -3.73
C PHE A 45 -9.05 6.12 -3.75
N GLU A 46 -9.91 5.64 -2.86
CA GLU A 46 -10.29 4.24 -2.80
C GLU A 46 -11.07 3.82 -4.06
N GLN A 47 -10.71 2.67 -4.61
CA GLN A 47 -11.33 2.10 -5.80
C GLN A 47 -11.83 0.69 -5.52
N ALA A 48 -12.72 0.18 -6.37
CA ALA A 48 -13.12 -1.22 -6.30
C ALA A 48 -11.99 -2.12 -6.82
N ARG A 49 -11.82 -3.31 -6.21
CA ARG A 49 -10.85 -4.31 -6.67
C ARG A 49 -11.19 -4.75 -8.11
N PRO A 50 -10.25 -4.68 -9.06
CA PRO A 50 -10.44 -5.27 -10.38
C PRO A 50 -10.59 -6.79 -10.32
N GLU A 51 -11.48 -7.37 -11.12
CA GLU A 51 -11.78 -8.80 -11.10
C GLU A 51 -10.54 -9.68 -11.37
N SER A 52 -9.61 -9.19 -12.22
CA SER A 52 -8.38 -9.88 -12.61
C SER A 52 -7.28 -9.86 -11.54
N VAL A 53 -7.43 -9.08 -10.46
CA VAL A 53 -6.40 -8.90 -9.42
C VAL A 53 -6.71 -9.79 -8.23
N SER A 54 -5.70 -10.53 -7.74
CA SER A 54 -5.87 -11.40 -6.56
C SER A 54 -6.21 -10.58 -5.31
N ASN A 55 -6.91 -11.18 -4.35
CA ASN A 55 -7.15 -10.51 -3.06
C ASN A 55 -5.83 -10.12 -2.37
N GLU A 56 -4.80 -10.96 -2.48
CA GLU A 56 -3.50 -10.68 -1.85
C GLU A 56 -2.85 -9.41 -2.43
N ASP A 57 -2.83 -9.27 -3.76
CA ASP A 57 -2.25 -8.10 -4.42
C ASP A 57 -3.11 -6.85 -4.21
N TRP A 58 -4.43 -7.04 -4.12
CA TRP A 58 -5.33 -5.96 -3.76
C TRP A 58 -5.09 -5.43 -2.35
N MET A 59 -4.82 -6.32 -1.38
CA MET A 59 -4.46 -5.93 -0.02
C MET A 59 -3.14 -5.16 0.03
N LYS A 60 -2.15 -5.55 -0.78
CA LYS A 60 -0.91 -4.79 -0.93
C LYS A 60 -1.16 -3.39 -1.51
N HIS A 61 -2.04 -3.28 -2.51
CA HIS A 61 -2.45 -2.00 -3.08
C HIS A 61 -3.15 -1.11 -2.02
N GLN A 62 -4.12 -1.67 -1.30
CA GLN A 62 -4.84 -1.01 -0.21
C GLN A 62 -3.90 -0.52 0.91
N PHE A 63 -2.88 -1.30 1.25
CA PHE A 63 -1.83 -0.89 2.19
C PHE A 63 -1.00 0.26 1.61
N ALA A 64 -0.50 0.11 0.38
CA ALA A 64 0.33 1.12 -0.28
C ALA A 64 -0.39 2.47 -0.39
N LEU A 65 -1.67 2.47 -0.77
CA LEU A 65 -2.50 3.68 -0.81
C LEU A 65 -2.51 4.39 0.55
N ARG A 66 -2.82 3.68 1.63
CA ARG A 66 -2.89 4.25 2.97
C ARG A 66 -1.52 4.72 3.48
N SER A 67 -0.44 4.02 3.13
CA SER A 67 0.92 4.46 3.46
C SER A 67 1.28 5.78 2.77
N ILE A 68 0.96 5.93 1.49
CA ILE A 68 1.19 7.18 0.74
C ILE A 68 0.37 8.32 1.34
N VAL A 69 -0.91 8.09 1.61
CA VAL A 69 -1.77 9.09 2.25
C VAL A 69 -1.21 9.50 3.62
N ALA A 70 -0.79 8.53 4.44
CA ALA A 70 -0.23 8.81 5.75
C ALA A 70 1.06 9.63 5.67
N GLU A 71 1.96 9.31 4.74
CA GLU A 71 3.21 10.05 4.50
C GLU A 71 2.95 11.50 4.09
N LEU A 72 2.01 11.72 3.17
CA LEU A 72 1.64 13.06 2.72
C LEU A 72 1.01 13.89 3.84
N CYS A 73 0.07 13.30 4.60
CA CYS A 73 -0.63 14.00 5.66
C CYS A 73 0.29 14.28 6.86
N CYS A 74 1.12 13.32 7.28
CA CYS A 74 2.03 13.54 8.41
C CYS A 74 3.09 14.60 8.11
N THR A 75 3.49 14.71 6.84
CA THR A 75 4.38 15.79 6.38
C THR A 75 3.69 17.16 6.44
N ALA A 76 2.37 17.20 6.21
CA ALA A 76 1.59 18.44 6.21
C ALA A 76 1.22 18.92 7.61
N ASP A 77 0.83 18.03 8.53
CA ASP A 77 0.37 18.37 9.88
C ASP A 77 1.48 18.31 10.95
N GLY A 78 2.64 17.73 10.63
CA GLY A 78 3.80 17.61 11.52
C GLY A 78 3.73 16.43 12.49
N SER A 79 2.77 15.53 12.34
CA SER A 79 2.68 14.26 13.08
C SER A 79 3.70 13.22 12.60
N THR A 80 3.76 12.08 13.28
CA THR A 80 4.58 10.95 12.80
C THR A 80 3.81 10.05 11.83
N LEU A 81 4.53 9.42 10.90
CA LEU A 81 3.95 8.46 9.96
C LEU A 81 3.14 7.36 10.68
N LEU A 82 3.65 6.85 11.81
CA LEU A 82 2.99 5.77 12.54
C LEU A 82 1.68 6.23 13.18
N GLU A 83 1.64 7.42 13.77
CA GLU A 83 0.42 8.00 14.36
C GLU A 83 -0.67 8.19 13.30
N THR A 84 -0.29 8.61 12.10
CA THR A 84 -1.22 8.82 10.99
C THR A 84 -1.66 7.52 10.34
N LEU A 85 -0.77 6.52 10.22
CA LEU A 85 -1.05 5.26 9.53
C LEU A 85 -1.93 4.32 10.36
N LEU A 86 -1.73 4.24 11.68
CA LEU A 86 -2.43 3.28 12.54
C LEU A 86 -3.97 3.33 12.39
N PRO A 87 -4.63 4.50 12.49
CA PRO A 87 -6.08 4.58 12.33
C PRO A 87 -6.58 4.16 10.94
N LEU A 88 -5.74 4.26 9.91
CA LEU A 88 -6.09 3.87 8.54
C LEU A 88 -6.05 2.33 8.37
N MET A 89 -5.24 1.64 9.17
CA MET A 89 -5.07 0.18 9.11
C MET A 89 -6.21 -0.57 9.79
N ASP A 90 -6.86 0.00 10.80
CA ASP A 90 -7.98 -0.63 11.50
C ASP A 90 -9.19 -0.90 10.59
N SER A 91 -9.26 -0.22 9.43
CA SER A 91 -10.29 -0.41 8.40
C SER A 91 -10.02 -1.58 7.44
N ILE A 92 -8.81 -2.15 7.46
CA ILE A 92 -8.46 -3.28 6.61
C ILE A 92 -8.96 -4.54 7.31
N ASP A 93 -10.06 -5.14 6.82
CA ASP A 93 -10.51 -6.45 7.25
C ASP A 93 -9.39 -7.48 7.03
N ILE A 94 -8.65 -7.79 8.09
CA ILE A 94 -7.68 -8.87 8.10
C ILE A 94 -8.46 -10.17 8.05
N LEU A 95 -8.71 -10.68 6.84
CA LEU A 95 -9.21 -12.04 6.68
C LEU A 95 -8.23 -12.99 7.40
N PRO A 96 -8.72 -13.87 8.29
CA PRO A 96 -7.86 -14.73 9.07
C PRO A 96 -7.02 -15.59 8.12
N GLN A 97 -5.70 -15.50 8.27
CA GLN A 97 -4.77 -16.41 7.61
C GLN A 97 -5.19 -17.83 7.95
N GLN A 98 -5.70 -18.57 6.96
CA GLN A 98 -5.81 -20.00 7.10
C GLN A 98 -4.39 -20.55 7.21
N THR A 99 -3.98 -20.80 8.45
CA THR A 99 -2.76 -21.52 8.80
C THR A 99 -2.73 -22.83 8.02
N LYS A 100 -1.91 -22.88 6.96
CA LYS A 100 -1.50 -24.15 6.34
C LYS A 100 -0.58 -24.88 7.33
N LYS A 101 -1.14 -25.49 8.37
CA LYS A 101 -0.47 -26.57 9.11
C LYS A 101 -0.34 -27.77 8.17
N LYS A 102 0.75 -27.85 7.40
CA LYS A 102 1.14 -29.08 6.69
C LYS A 102 2.43 -29.65 7.29
N LYS A 103 2.25 -30.78 7.96
CA LYS A 103 3.20 -31.89 8.18
C LYS A 103 4.55 -31.58 8.84
N GLN A 104 4.53 -31.58 10.17
CA GLN A 104 5.68 -32.03 10.98
C GLN A 104 5.29 -33.31 11.75
N GLN A 105 4.89 -34.35 11.02
CA GLN A 105 4.79 -35.72 11.53
C GLN A 105 5.63 -36.60 10.63
N GLN A 106 6.94 -36.64 10.87
CA GLN A 106 7.87 -37.69 10.44
C GLN A 106 9.28 -37.44 11.02
N ARG A 107 9.42 -37.29 12.34
CA ARG A 107 10.74 -37.32 13.01
C ARG A 107 10.73 -37.88 14.44
N LYS A 108 9.71 -38.69 14.80
CA LYS A 108 9.64 -39.38 16.10
C LYS A 108 9.27 -40.87 15.99
N ALA A 109 9.83 -41.56 15.01
CA ALA A 109 9.78 -43.02 14.91
C ALA A 109 11.12 -43.57 14.41
N LYS A 110 12.21 -43.29 15.14
CA LYS A 110 13.48 -44.03 14.96
C LYS A 110 14.44 -43.96 16.16
N ILE A 111 13.92 -43.77 17.37
CA ILE A 111 14.71 -43.90 18.61
C ILE A 111 13.82 -44.60 19.64
N LYS A 112 13.56 -45.89 19.45
CA LYS A 112 13.04 -46.80 20.49
C LYS A 112 13.13 -48.27 20.07
N THR A 113 14.29 -48.70 19.58
CA THR A 113 14.64 -50.13 19.48
C THR A 113 16.17 -50.29 19.49
N SER A 114 16.77 -50.20 20.67
CA SER A 114 18.06 -50.85 20.97
C SER A 114 18.22 -50.86 22.48
N SER A 115 17.59 -51.83 23.13
CA SER A 115 17.96 -52.25 24.47
C SER A 115 19.38 -52.87 24.41
N PRO A 116 20.30 -52.54 25.31
CA PRO A 116 21.54 -53.28 25.44
C PRO A 116 21.27 -54.56 26.24
N THR A 117 21.60 -55.71 25.65
CA THR A 117 21.79 -56.98 26.34
C THR A 117 23.03 -56.91 27.23
N ASN A 118 22.90 -57.42 28.46
CA ASN A 118 24.03 -57.97 29.23
C ASN A 118 24.69 -59.10 28.46
#